data_AF-A0A6S6Y3T0-F1
#
_entry.id   AF-A0A6S6Y3T0-F1
#
_cell.length_a   1.000
_cell.length_b   1.000
_cell.length_c   1.000
_cell.angle_alpha   90.00
_cell.angle_beta   90.00
_cell.angle_gamma   90.00
#
_symmetry.space_group_name_H-M   'P 1'
#
loop_
_entity.id
_entity.type
_entity.pdbx_description
1 polymer ?
#
loop_
_entity_poly.entity_id
_entity_poly.type
_entity_poly.pdbx_seq_one_letter_code
_entity_poly.pdbx_strand_id
1 'polypeptide(L)' 'MFEWLISNLANVVILTVLVLVVAAIVFRMIKDHKRGKSSCGCGCANCPMSGECHRKTTEK' A
#
# COMPACT_ATOMS: atom_id res chain seq x y z
N MET A 1 -39.26 4.42 1.79
CA MET A 1 -37.85 4.86 1.63
C MET A 1 -36.86 3.94 2.34
N PHE A 2 -37.14 3.45 3.56
CA PHE A 2 -36.26 2.48 4.27
C PHE A 2 -36.25 1.06 3.67
N GLU A 3 -37.32 0.63 3.00
CA GLU A 3 -37.41 -0.67 2.29
C GLU A 3 -36.31 -0.88 1.25
N TRP A 4 -35.88 0.16 0.54
CA TRP A 4 -34.79 0.06 -0.43
C TRP A 4 -33.45 -0.22 0.25
N LEU A 5 -33.24 0.35 1.44
CA LEU A 5 -32.03 0.14 2.24
C LEU A 5 -31.98 -1.27 2.82
N ILE A 6 -33.13 -1.84 3.20
CA ILE A 6 -33.24 -3.20 3.72
C ILE A 6 -33.08 -4.23 2.59
N SER A 7 -33.68 -3.98 1.42
CA SER A 7 -33.56 -4.84 0.23
C SER A 7 -32.12 -4.89 -0.31
N ASN A 8 -31.40 -3.77 -0.26
CA ASN A 8 -30.01 -3.67 -0.70
C ASN A 8 -29.00 -3.77 0.45
N LEU A 9 -29.42 -4.18 1.65
CA LEU A 9 -28.57 -4.25 2.84
C LEU A 9 -27.36 -5.17 2.61
N ALA A 10 -27.57 -6.30 1.91
CA ALA A 10 -26.51 -7.21 1.53
C ALA A 10 -25.44 -6.53 0.67
N ASN A 11 -25.86 -5.74 -0.33
CA ASN A 11 -24.95 -5.01 -1.21
C ASN A 11 -24.15 -3.95 -0.43
N VAL A 12 -24.80 -3.22 0.46
CA VAL A 12 -24.14 -2.22 1.32
C VAL A 12 -23.07 -2.88 2.19
N VAL A 13 -23.38 -4.02 2.83
CA VAL A 13 -22.42 -4.75 3.67
C VAL A 13 -21.23 -5.23 2.85
N ILE A 14 -21.45 -5.80 1.66
CA ILE A 14 -20.37 -6.28 0.78
C ILE A 14 -19.46 -5.11 0.39
N LEU A 15 -20.02 -3.98 -0.04
CA LEU A 15 -19.25 -2.80 -0.42
C LEU A 15 -18.44 -2.25 0.77
N THR A 16 -19.03 -2.19 1.97
CA THR A 16 -18.30 -1.76 3.16
C THR A 16 -17.10 -2.65 3.45
N VAL A 17 -17.26 -3.98 3.40
CA VAL A 17 -16.15 -4.91 3.62
C VAL A 17 -15.07 -4.73 2.55
N LEU A 18 -15.46 -4.61 1.28
CA LEU A 18 -14.53 -4.40 0.17
C LEU A 18 -13.68 -3.13 0.36
N VAL A 19 -14.33 -2.02 0.72
CA VAL A 19 -13.67 -0.74 1.00
C VAL A 19 -12.71 -0.87 2.18
N LEU A 20 -13.10 -1.55 3.26
CA LEU A 20 -12.23 -1.77 4.42
C LEU A 20 -10.98 -2.58 4.06
N VAL A 21 -11.11 -3.63 3.23
CA VAL A 21 -9.97 -4.43 2.77
C VAL A 21 -9.02 -3.58 1.92
N VAL A 22 -9.54 -2.82 0.95
CA VAL A 22 -8.72 -1.93 0.12
C VAL A 22 -8.01 -0.88 0.97
N ALA A 23 -8.73 -0.23 1.90
CA ALA A 23 -8.15 0.75 2.81
C ALA A 23 -7.04 0.15 3.68
N ALA A 24 -7.20 -1.09 4.17
CA ALA A 24 -6.18 -1.79 4.93
C ALA A 24 -4.92 -2.08 4.10
N ILE A 25 -5.07 -2.47 2.83
CA ILE A 25 -3.95 -2.69 1.91
C ILE A 25 -3.20 -1.38 1.67
N VAL A 26 -3.90 -0.30 1.33
CA VAL A 26 -3.30 1.02 1.10
C VAL A 26 -2.60 1.53 2.37
N PHE A 27 -3.23 1.38 3.53
CA PHE A 27 -2.62 1.76 4.80
C PHE A 27 -1.33 0.98 5.08
N ARG A 28 -1.32 -0.34 4.82
CA ARG A 28 -0.10 -1.17 4.93
C ARG A 28 0.97 -0.70 3.96
N MET A 29 0.64 -0.45 2.70
CA MET A 29 1.58 0.09 1.72
C MET A 29 2.19 1.43 2.16
N ILE A 30 1.37 2.37 2.63
CA ILE A 30 1.87 3.68 3.11
C ILE A 30 2.76 3.50 4.34
N LYS A 31 2.37 2.63 5.28
CA LYS A 31 3.15 2.34 6.49
C LYS A 31 4.48 1.67 6.16
N ASP A 32 4.48 0.70 5.26
CA ASP A 32 5.69 0.02 4.81
C ASP A 32 6.60 0.98 4.02
N HIS A 33 6.03 1.86 3.18
CA HIS A 33 6.78 2.93 2.49
C HIS A 33 7.40 3.93 3.48
N LYS A 34 6.66 4.36 4.51
CA LYS A 34 7.19 5.21 5.60
C LYS A 34 8.30 4.52 6.39
N ARG A 35 8.31 3.18 6.44
CA ARG A 35 9.35 2.37 7.08
C ARG A 35 10.54 2.09 6.14
N GLY A 36 10.60 2.73 4.98
CA GLY A 36 11.67 2.55 4.00
C GLY A 36 11.59 1.23 3.22
N LYS A 37 10.50 0.46 3.36
CA LYS A 37 10.24 -0.71 2.52
C LYS A 37 9.60 -0.21 1.23
N SER A 38 10.46 0.12 0.28
CA SER A 38 10.08 0.43 -1.10
C SER A 38 9.42 -0.79 -1.75
N SER A 39 8.66 -0.55 -2.83
CA SER A 39 8.07 -1.59 -3.70
C SER A 39 9.10 -2.63 -4.18
N CYS A 40 10.39 -2.29 -4.19
CA CYS A 40 11.45 -3.28 -4.26
C CYS A 40 11.53 -4.05 -2.93
N GLY A 41 10.89 -5.22 -2.87
CA GLY A 41 10.91 -6.11 -1.70
C GLY A 41 12.31 -6.58 -1.26
N CYS A 42 13.35 -6.24 -2.04
CA CYS A 42 14.75 -6.34 -1.65
C CYS A 42 15.18 -5.00 -1.04
N GLY A 43 15.49 -4.97 0.26
CA GLY A 43 16.07 -3.78 0.90
C GLY A 43 17.31 -3.26 0.17
N CYS A 44 17.81 -2.07 0.56
CA CYS A 44 18.88 -1.37 -0.18
C CYS A 44 20.13 -2.22 -0.46
N ALA A 45 20.40 -3.27 0.33
CA ALA A 45 21.51 -4.21 0.12
C ALA A 45 21.45 -5.02 -1.18
N ASN A 46 20.26 -5.31 -1.72
CA ASN A 46 20.08 -6.04 -3.00
C ASN A 46 19.24 -5.24 -4.01
N CYS A 47 19.08 -3.93 -3.80
CA CYS A 47 18.36 -3.10 -4.74
C CYS A 47 19.19 -2.96 -6.03
N PRO A 48 18.66 -3.28 -7.23
CA PRO A 48 19.40 -3.11 -8.49
C PRO A 48 19.80 -1.65 -8.75
N MET A 49 19.16 -0.70 -8.06
CA MET A 49 19.49 0.74 -8.07
C MET A 49 20.44 1.16 -6.92
N SER A 50 20.98 0.22 -6.14
CA SER A 50 21.85 0.53 -4.98
C SER A 50 23.10 1.34 -5.36
N GLY A 51 23.60 1.21 -6.60
CA GLY A 51 24.76 1.96 -7.09
C GLY A 51 24.50 3.47 -7.23
N GLU A 52 23.27 3.87 -7.58
CA GLU A 52 22.87 5.27 -7.71
C GLU A 52 22.40 5.86 -6.37
N CYS A 53 21.64 5.10 -5.58
CA CYS A 53 21.14 5.56 -4.28
C CYS A 53 22.26 5.77 -3.23
N HIS A 54 23.36 5.01 -3.33
CA HIS A 54 24.55 5.15 -2.49
C HIS A 54 25.78 5.51 -3.34
N ARG A 55 25.64 6.45 -4.27
CA ARG A 55 26.76 6.94 -5.06
C ARG A 55 27.82 7.52 -4.11
N LYS A 56 28.92 6.78 -3.89
CA LYS A 56 30.10 7.34 -3.23
C LYS A 56 30.64 8.40 -4.18
N THR A 57 30.45 9.67 -3.84
CA THR A 57 31.16 10.78 -4.50
C THR A 57 32.64 10.55 -4.29
N THR A 58 33.24 9.76 -5.17
CA THR A 58 34.69 9.69 -5.33
C THR A 58 35.00 10.77 -6.34
N GLU A 59 35.06 11.99 -5.84
CA GLU A 59 35.73 13.08 -6.54
C GLU A 59 37.22 12.68 -6.64
N LYS A 60 37.66 12.35 -7.85
CA LYS A 60 39.06 12.38 -8.28
C LYS A 60 39.11 12.69 -9.77
#